data_AF-A0A7W0VNA4-F1
#
_entry.id   AF-A0A7W0VNA4-F1
#
_cell.length_a   1.000
_cell.length_b   1.000
_cell.length_c   1.000
_cell.angle_alpha   90.00
_cell.angle_beta   90.00
_cell.angle_gamma   90.00
#
_symmetry.space_group_name_H-M   'P 1'
#
loop_
_entity.id
_entity.type
_entity.pdbx_description
1 polymer ?
#
loop_
_entity_poly.entity_id
_entity_poly.type
_entity_poly.pdbx_seq_one_letter_code
_entity_poly.pdbx_strand_id
1 'polypeptide(L)'
;MTFFRKMFSADYRAAVAAEAAGNVDLAAERYALAGEHAGAVRMHLARAARAPTRNAEIGALRDAMRWAGDDPELQKRAAAALGKALWDAVKAEGIATERDRAKVREAAELLVTGDDHTLAGEALEAIGDHLAAANAYSQGGLVEKMEQALAKDDASNYKAREEADAHAGYETAMRVGRRDEARGELVRAVGTAARAGEYRRLLDQLDTALITAGKVEIKRRGKPLIVACAAEKLVLGRDPLCDLTLRAGGVSRQHAEIERAPEGFLLRDLDSRNGTTVSGMPLAGRVPLAGKGKFGLGDECSLDFELIDGVLVLRCAGGLDRGVTLIAGDEGLKLDLTPVGCGLDIIFKSGRPLLGRGTLTDVKFNDEPLGDVRVQLIRGDRLIAAGDEIDIG
;
A
#
# COMPACT_ATOMS: atom_id res chain seq x y z
N MET A 1 12.49 -19.57 61.86
CA MET A 1 12.36 -19.59 63.34
C MET A 1 11.46 -20.73 63.77
N THR A 2 11.81 -21.45 64.84
CA THR A 2 10.94 -22.47 65.47
C THR A 2 9.62 -21.86 65.95
N PHE A 3 8.51 -22.59 65.77
CA PHE A 3 7.14 -22.18 66.14
C PHE A 3 7.03 -21.59 67.57
N PHE A 4 7.76 -22.17 68.52
CA PHE A 4 7.81 -21.70 69.90
C PHE A 4 8.45 -20.32 70.06
N ARG A 5 9.46 -19.94 69.26
CA ARG A 5 10.05 -18.58 69.32
C ARG A 5 9.13 -17.51 68.73
N LYS A 6 8.27 -17.85 67.76
CA LYS A 6 7.29 -16.91 67.17
C LYS A 6 6.28 -16.42 68.21
N MET A 7 5.77 -17.31 69.08
CA MET A 7 4.77 -16.94 70.09
C MET A 7 5.26 -15.96 71.18
N PHE A 8 6.57 -15.90 71.43
CA PHE A 8 7.14 -14.98 72.43
C PHE A 8 7.53 -13.61 71.86
N SER A 9 7.49 -13.42 70.54
CA SER A 9 7.69 -12.09 69.92
C SER A 9 6.54 -11.15 70.30
N ALA A 10 6.87 -9.96 70.79
CA ALA A 10 5.89 -8.92 71.10
C ALA A 10 5.16 -8.47 69.84
N ASP A 11 5.88 -8.29 68.72
CA ASP A 11 5.31 -7.88 67.45
C ASP A 11 4.41 -8.95 66.84
N TYR A 12 4.76 -10.24 66.96
CA TYR A 12 3.90 -11.33 66.48
C TYR A 12 2.58 -11.41 67.26
N ARG A 13 2.61 -11.26 68.58
CA ARG A 13 1.39 -11.22 69.41
C ARG A 13 0.53 -10.00 69.09
N ALA A 14 1.16 -8.84 68.88
CA ALA A 14 0.47 -7.63 68.44
C ALA A 14 -0.17 -7.80 67.05
N ALA A 15 0.50 -8.50 66.13
CA ALA A 15 -0.04 -8.80 64.80
C ALA A 15 -1.31 -9.67 64.87
N VAL A 16 -1.27 -10.77 65.64
CA VAL A 16 -2.43 -11.65 65.85
C VAL A 16 -3.60 -10.90 66.50
N ALA A 17 -3.32 -10.02 67.48
CA ALA A 17 -4.35 -9.20 68.11
C ALA A 17 -4.99 -8.19 67.13
N ALA A 18 -4.18 -7.55 66.28
CA ALA A 18 -4.66 -6.65 65.24
C ALA A 18 -5.48 -7.39 64.16
N GLU A 19 -5.05 -8.58 63.74
CA GLU A 19 -5.79 -9.44 62.81
C GLU A 19 -7.15 -9.85 63.40
N ALA A 20 -7.19 -10.26 64.68
CA ALA A 20 -8.42 -10.60 65.38
C ALA A 20 -9.37 -9.40 65.55
N ALA A 21 -8.83 -8.18 65.67
CA ALA A 21 -9.61 -6.94 65.69
C ALA A 21 -10.06 -6.48 64.29
N GLY A 22 -9.67 -7.18 63.23
CA GLY A 22 -10.00 -6.85 61.84
C GLY A 22 -9.22 -5.66 61.27
N ASN A 23 -8.21 -5.15 61.99
CA ASN A 23 -7.36 -4.05 61.55
C ASN A 23 -6.21 -4.56 60.68
N VAL A 24 -6.48 -4.69 59.39
CA VAL A 24 -5.60 -5.33 58.41
C VAL A 24 -4.29 -4.55 58.20
N ASP A 25 -4.35 -3.21 58.21
CA ASP A 25 -3.16 -2.36 58.01
C ASP A 25 -2.17 -2.53 59.16
N LEU A 26 -2.66 -2.45 60.40
CA LEU A 26 -1.84 -2.64 61.60
C LEU A 26 -1.32 -4.08 61.68
N ALA A 27 -2.13 -5.07 61.30
CA ALA A 27 -1.70 -6.47 61.28
C ALA A 27 -0.57 -6.70 60.27
N ALA A 28 -0.66 -6.14 59.05
CA ALA A 28 0.37 -6.24 58.02
C ALA A 28 1.72 -5.68 58.53
N GLU A 29 1.70 -4.47 59.10
CA GLU A 29 2.90 -3.82 59.67
C GLU A 29 3.53 -4.67 60.78
N ARG A 30 2.72 -5.22 61.68
CA ARG A 30 3.22 -6.02 62.81
C ARG A 30 3.75 -7.38 62.37
N TYR A 31 3.13 -8.03 61.38
CA TYR A 31 3.68 -9.25 60.79
C TYR A 31 5.01 -9.00 60.07
N ALA A 32 5.11 -7.89 59.34
CA ALA A 32 6.34 -7.43 58.70
C ALA A 32 7.48 -7.23 59.72
N LEU A 33 7.24 -6.50 60.81
CA LEU A 33 8.21 -6.27 61.88
C LEU A 33 8.63 -7.56 62.59
N ALA A 34 7.71 -8.52 62.70
CA ALA A 34 7.99 -9.85 63.26
C ALA A 34 8.77 -10.78 62.30
N GLY A 35 9.06 -10.34 61.06
CA GLY A 35 9.69 -11.16 60.02
C GLY A 35 8.78 -12.32 59.54
N GLU A 36 7.47 -12.16 59.69
CA GLU A 36 6.46 -13.15 59.31
C GLU A 36 5.89 -12.79 57.92
N HIS A 37 6.63 -13.18 56.89
CA HIS A 37 6.31 -12.86 55.49
C HIS A 37 4.94 -13.39 55.05
N ALA A 38 4.57 -14.62 55.44
CA ALA A 38 3.29 -15.22 55.05
C ALA A 38 2.08 -14.45 55.62
N GLY A 39 2.18 -13.97 56.86
CA GLY A 39 1.21 -13.13 57.55
C GLY A 39 1.13 -11.75 56.95
N ALA A 40 2.28 -11.14 56.63
CA ALA A 40 2.31 -9.86 55.92
C ALA A 40 1.63 -9.95 54.55
N VAL A 41 1.97 -10.96 53.74
CA VAL A 41 1.32 -11.22 52.44
C VAL A 41 -0.17 -11.45 52.60
N ARG A 42 -0.60 -12.29 53.57
CA ARG A 42 -2.02 -12.55 53.85
C ARG A 42 -2.77 -11.24 54.16
N MET A 43 -2.19 -10.38 54.99
CA MET A 43 -2.83 -9.10 55.35
C MET A 43 -2.87 -8.14 54.16
N HIS A 44 -1.80 -8.04 53.36
CA HIS A 44 -1.83 -7.19 52.16
C HIS A 44 -2.84 -7.67 51.11
N LEU A 45 -3.03 -8.99 50.94
CA LEU A 45 -4.11 -9.56 50.12
C LEU A 45 -5.50 -9.21 50.67
N ALA A 46 -5.70 -9.32 51.99
CA ALA A 46 -6.96 -8.94 52.63
C ALA A 46 -7.24 -7.43 52.52
N ARG A 47 -6.20 -6.59 52.54
CA ARG A 47 -6.28 -5.14 52.33
C ARG A 47 -6.72 -4.85 50.90
N ALA A 48 -6.12 -5.51 49.91
CA ALA A 48 -6.50 -5.38 48.51
C ALA A 48 -7.98 -5.71 48.28
N ALA A 49 -8.48 -6.81 48.85
CA ALA A 49 -9.88 -7.20 48.75
C ALA A 49 -10.90 -6.19 49.33
N ARG A 50 -10.43 -5.28 50.21
CA ARG A 50 -11.24 -4.22 50.84
C ARG A 50 -10.94 -2.84 50.27
N ALA A 51 -10.08 -2.74 49.26
CA ALA A 51 -9.62 -1.46 48.75
C ALA A 51 -10.78 -0.68 48.08
N PRO A 52 -10.91 0.64 48.33
CA PRO A 52 -12.00 1.45 47.79
C PRO A 52 -11.81 1.82 46.31
N THR A 53 -10.60 1.65 45.77
CA THR A 53 -10.27 2.00 44.37
C THR A 53 -9.32 0.95 43.79
N ARG A 54 -9.34 0.80 42.46
CA ARG A 54 -8.43 -0.09 41.73
C ARG A 54 -6.96 0.25 41.96
N ASN A 55 -6.61 1.54 42.06
CA ASN A 55 -5.24 1.95 42.36
C ASN A 55 -4.80 1.56 43.78
N ALA A 56 -5.69 1.69 44.77
CA ALA A 56 -5.41 1.25 46.14
C ALA A 56 -5.28 -0.29 46.23
N GLU A 57 -6.10 -1.03 45.48
CA GLU A 57 -6.02 -2.48 45.35
C GLU A 57 -4.65 -2.90 44.77
N ILE A 58 -4.28 -2.36 43.60
CA ILE A 58 -2.99 -2.65 42.95
C ILE A 58 -1.81 -2.28 43.86
N GLY A 59 -1.89 -1.16 44.58
CA GLY A 59 -0.88 -0.77 45.57
C GLY A 59 -0.68 -1.81 46.66
N ALA A 60 -1.77 -2.28 47.28
CA ALA A 60 -1.72 -3.31 48.31
C ALA A 60 -1.21 -4.66 47.76
N LEU A 61 -1.55 -5.00 46.51
CA LEU A 61 -1.06 -6.22 45.85
C LEU A 61 0.43 -6.15 45.49
N ARG A 62 0.95 -4.97 45.13
CA ARG A 62 2.39 -4.74 44.96
C ARG A 62 3.15 -4.88 46.28
N ASP A 63 2.58 -4.40 47.38
CA ASP A 63 3.15 -4.63 48.72
C ASP A 63 3.17 -6.13 49.07
N ALA A 64 2.10 -6.87 48.76
CA ALA A 64 2.06 -8.32 48.93
C ALA A 64 3.17 -9.02 48.14
N MET A 65 3.39 -8.64 46.87
CA MET A 65 4.48 -9.17 46.05
C MET A 65 5.86 -8.87 46.64
N ARG A 66 6.06 -7.65 47.16
CA ARG A 66 7.32 -7.28 47.81
C ARG A 66 7.59 -8.11 49.06
N TRP A 67 6.56 -8.38 49.87
CA TRP A 67 6.69 -9.17 51.10
C TRP A 67 6.84 -10.67 50.85
N ALA A 68 6.33 -11.18 49.72
CA ALA A 68 6.53 -12.56 49.31
C ALA A 68 8.03 -12.89 49.14
N GLY A 69 8.86 -11.91 48.77
CA GLY A 69 10.30 -12.11 48.62
C GLY A 69 10.59 -13.21 47.59
N ASP A 70 11.47 -14.15 47.92
CA ASP A 70 11.81 -15.30 47.08
C ASP A 70 11.02 -16.58 47.44
N ASP A 71 9.99 -16.49 48.28
CA ASP A 71 9.16 -17.65 48.66
C ASP A 71 8.21 -18.01 47.51
N PRO A 72 8.35 -19.19 46.86
CA PRO A 72 7.59 -19.49 45.65
C PRO A 72 6.07 -19.58 45.87
N GLU A 73 5.62 -20.05 47.03
CA GLU A 73 4.19 -20.21 47.31
C GLU A 73 3.52 -18.86 47.63
N LEU A 74 4.25 -17.98 48.35
CA LEU A 74 3.78 -16.62 48.59
C LEU A 74 3.80 -15.79 47.31
N GLN A 75 4.84 -15.92 46.48
CA GLN A 75 4.93 -15.26 45.18
C GLN A 75 3.78 -15.68 44.29
N LYS A 76 3.51 -16.99 44.15
CA LYS A 76 2.39 -17.51 43.35
C LYS A 76 1.07 -16.87 43.74
N ARG A 77 0.74 -16.84 45.04
CA ARG A 77 -0.51 -16.25 45.55
C ARG A 77 -0.62 -14.74 45.29
N ALA A 78 0.45 -13.99 45.56
CA ALA A 78 0.46 -12.55 45.37
C ALA A 78 0.46 -12.17 43.88
N ALA A 79 1.16 -12.93 43.04
CA ALA A 79 1.27 -12.69 41.60
C ALA A 79 -0.04 -12.98 40.88
N ALA A 80 -0.74 -14.06 41.23
CA ALA A 80 -2.07 -14.37 40.68
C ALA A 80 -3.06 -13.21 40.95
N ALA A 81 -3.09 -12.70 42.18
CA ALA A 81 -3.98 -11.60 42.55
C ALA A 81 -3.59 -10.28 41.85
N LEU A 82 -2.30 -9.92 41.85
CA LEU A 82 -1.80 -8.70 41.20
C LEU A 82 -2.00 -8.73 39.69
N GLY A 83 -1.61 -9.84 39.04
CA GLY A 83 -1.76 -10.03 37.60
C GLY A 83 -3.21 -9.90 37.14
N LYS A 84 -4.15 -10.52 37.88
CA LYS A 84 -5.58 -10.39 37.60
C LYS A 84 -6.07 -8.94 37.75
N ALA A 85 -5.70 -8.26 38.84
CA ALA A 85 -6.10 -6.87 39.06
C ALA A 85 -5.56 -5.91 37.99
N LEU A 86 -4.31 -6.13 37.54
CA LEU A 86 -3.71 -5.37 36.44
C LEU A 86 -4.40 -5.64 35.11
N TRP A 87 -4.68 -6.91 34.80
CA TRP A 87 -5.39 -7.29 33.58
C TRP A 87 -6.80 -6.68 33.54
N ASP A 88 -7.56 -6.80 34.63
CA ASP A 88 -8.90 -6.21 34.74
C ASP A 88 -8.87 -4.68 34.61
N ALA A 89 -7.86 -4.02 35.17
CA ALA A 89 -7.70 -2.57 35.06
C ALA A 89 -7.44 -2.15 33.61
N VAL A 90 -6.47 -2.77 32.93
CA VAL A 90 -6.13 -2.45 31.54
C VAL A 90 -7.29 -2.77 30.60
N LYS A 91 -8.01 -3.87 30.84
CA LYS A 91 -9.20 -4.24 30.07
C LYS A 91 -10.33 -3.21 30.23
N ALA A 92 -10.50 -2.62 31.41
CA ALA A 92 -11.52 -1.59 31.65
C ALA A 92 -11.15 -0.23 31.02
N GLU A 93 -9.86 0.12 31.00
CA GLU A 93 -9.34 1.36 30.39
C GLU A 93 -9.30 1.28 28.86
N GLY A 94 -9.15 0.07 28.31
CA GLY A 94 -8.95 -0.17 26.87
C GLY A 94 -7.47 -0.18 26.49
N ILE A 95 -7.13 -0.94 25.45
CA ILE A 95 -5.74 -1.11 24.99
C ILE A 95 -5.57 -0.36 23.67
N ALA A 96 -4.98 0.84 23.72
CA ALA A 96 -4.77 1.67 22.53
C ALA A 96 -3.29 1.92 22.26
N THR A 97 -2.50 2.12 23.31
CA THR A 97 -1.11 2.56 23.19
C THR A 97 -0.12 1.42 23.46
N GLU A 98 1.15 1.63 23.10
CA GLU A 98 2.21 0.68 23.46
C GLU A 98 2.40 0.58 24.98
N ARG A 99 2.14 1.68 25.71
CA ARG A 99 2.17 1.68 27.17
C ARG A 99 1.11 0.76 27.76
N ASP A 100 -0.07 0.72 27.17
CA ASP A 100 -1.15 -0.17 27.62
C ASP A 100 -0.79 -1.63 27.31
N ARG A 101 -0.24 -1.91 26.12
CA ARG A 101 0.27 -3.24 25.77
C ARG A 101 1.38 -3.71 26.71
N ALA A 102 2.28 -2.83 27.12
CA ALA A 102 3.31 -3.17 28.12
C ALA A 102 2.70 -3.57 29.47
N LYS A 103 1.65 -2.88 29.95
CA LYS A 103 0.92 -3.27 31.16
C LYS A 103 0.25 -4.65 31.01
N VAL A 104 -0.27 -4.98 29.82
CA VAL A 104 -0.83 -6.32 29.55
C VAL A 104 0.26 -7.40 29.66
N ARG A 105 1.45 -7.16 29.10
CA ARG A 105 2.58 -8.09 29.23
C ARG A 105 3.01 -8.27 30.69
N GLU A 106 3.11 -7.18 31.47
CA GLU A 106 3.36 -7.24 32.92
C GLU A 106 2.29 -8.08 33.65
N ALA A 107 1.01 -7.86 33.34
CA ALA A 107 -0.09 -8.63 33.92
C ALA A 107 0.00 -10.13 33.57
N ALA A 108 0.32 -10.46 32.32
CA ALA A 108 0.45 -11.85 31.87
C ALA A 108 1.62 -12.57 32.53
N GLU A 109 2.78 -11.92 32.69
CA GLU A 109 3.95 -12.49 33.40
C GLU A 109 3.61 -12.81 34.87
N LEU A 110 2.86 -11.94 35.53
CA LEU A 110 2.38 -12.16 36.90
C LEU A 110 1.35 -13.30 36.97
N LEU A 111 0.45 -13.41 35.98
CA LEU A 111 -0.51 -14.50 35.90
C LEU A 111 0.17 -15.86 35.66
N VAL A 112 1.18 -15.92 34.80
CA VAL A 112 2.03 -17.11 34.63
C VAL A 112 2.72 -17.48 35.95
N THR A 113 3.33 -16.51 36.63
CA THR A 113 3.92 -16.71 37.97
C THR A 113 2.88 -17.21 38.98
N GLY A 114 1.63 -16.76 38.83
CA GLY A 114 0.48 -17.16 39.62
C GLY A 114 -0.15 -18.51 39.26
N ASP A 115 0.39 -19.23 38.25
CA ASP A 115 -0.15 -20.49 37.70
C ASP A 115 -1.53 -20.34 37.03
N ASP A 116 -1.91 -19.11 36.67
CA ASP A 116 -3.11 -18.81 35.88
C ASP A 116 -2.76 -18.63 34.40
N HIS A 117 -2.33 -19.72 33.79
CA HIS A 117 -1.94 -19.79 32.39
C HIS A 117 -3.09 -19.51 31.42
N THR A 118 -4.33 -19.70 31.85
CA THR A 118 -5.53 -19.42 31.04
C THR A 118 -5.69 -17.92 30.85
N LEU A 119 -5.72 -17.14 31.94
CA LEU A 119 -5.85 -15.69 31.85
C LEU A 119 -4.60 -15.04 31.25
N ALA A 120 -3.41 -15.58 31.52
CA ALA A 120 -2.17 -15.07 30.93
C ALA A 120 -2.20 -15.14 29.39
N GLY A 121 -2.59 -16.29 28.83
CA GLY A 121 -2.69 -16.44 27.38
C GLY A 121 -3.80 -15.57 26.78
N GLU A 122 -4.96 -15.46 27.43
CA GLU A 122 -6.06 -14.58 26.97
C GLU A 122 -5.66 -13.10 26.95
N ALA A 123 -4.89 -12.66 27.95
CA ALA A 123 -4.34 -11.31 28.00
C ALA A 123 -3.38 -11.04 26.84
N LEU A 124 -2.48 -11.98 26.53
CA LEU A 124 -1.52 -11.86 25.43
C LEU A 124 -2.21 -11.92 24.05
N GLU A 125 -3.22 -12.78 23.88
CA GLU A 125 -4.03 -12.81 22.66
C GLU A 125 -4.77 -11.48 22.43
N ALA A 126 -5.22 -10.81 23.50
CA ALA A 126 -5.91 -9.52 23.40
C ALA A 126 -5.04 -8.40 22.82
N ILE A 127 -3.70 -8.55 22.87
CA ILE A 127 -2.75 -7.61 22.26
C ILE A 127 -2.14 -8.13 20.95
N GLY A 128 -2.60 -9.29 20.46
CA GLY A 128 -2.11 -9.94 19.24
C GLY A 128 -0.76 -10.65 19.40
N ASP A 129 -0.28 -10.86 20.63
CA ASP A 129 0.98 -11.55 20.92
C ASP A 129 0.75 -13.07 21.01
N HIS A 130 0.42 -13.67 19.87
CA HIS A 130 -0.03 -15.05 19.79
C HIS A 130 1.07 -16.07 20.14
N LEU A 131 2.32 -15.78 19.81
CA LEU A 131 3.46 -16.62 20.22
C LEU A 131 3.65 -16.61 21.74
N ALA A 132 3.60 -15.45 22.39
CA ALA A 132 3.70 -15.38 23.85
C ALA A 132 2.49 -16.06 24.52
N ALA A 133 1.28 -15.91 23.96
CA ALA A 133 0.09 -16.60 24.45
C ALA A 133 0.24 -18.13 24.36
N ALA A 134 0.74 -18.65 23.23
CA ALA A 134 1.02 -20.08 23.07
C ALA A 134 2.00 -20.59 24.13
N ASN A 135 3.08 -19.83 24.41
CA ASN A 135 4.03 -20.18 25.46
C ASN A 135 3.38 -20.21 26.85
N ALA A 136 2.49 -19.25 27.16
CA ALA A 136 1.76 -19.24 28.42
C ALA A 136 0.83 -20.46 28.55
N TYR A 137 0.06 -20.79 27.51
CA TYR A 137 -0.80 -21.96 27.47
C TYR A 137 -0.03 -23.28 27.59
N SER A 138 1.14 -23.37 26.94
CA SER A 138 2.03 -24.54 27.00
C SER A 138 2.49 -24.83 28.43
N GLN A 139 2.90 -23.79 29.18
CA GLN A 139 3.31 -23.94 30.59
C GLN A 139 2.18 -24.47 31.48
N GLY A 140 0.92 -24.12 31.18
CA GLY A 140 -0.26 -24.63 31.88
C GLY A 140 -0.80 -25.97 31.38
N GLY A 141 -0.14 -26.61 30.39
CA GLY A 141 -0.62 -27.85 29.79
C GLY A 141 -1.88 -27.70 28.94
N LEU A 142 -2.23 -26.48 28.52
CA LEU A 142 -3.43 -26.15 27.74
C LEU A 142 -3.18 -26.34 26.23
N VAL A 143 -2.98 -27.59 25.81
CA VAL A 143 -2.52 -27.96 24.45
C VAL A 143 -3.41 -27.38 23.35
N GLU A 144 -4.74 -27.51 23.46
CA GLU A 144 -5.68 -27.01 22.44
C GLU A 144 -5.58 -25.49 22.26
N LYS A 145 -5.50 -24.74 23.36
CA LYS A 145 -5.37 -23.27 23.31
C LYS A 145 -4.01 -22.85 22.76
N MET A 146 -2.95 -23.58 23.10
CA MET A 146 -1.60 -23.36 22.55
C MET A 146 -1.59 -23.54 21.03
N GLU A 147 -2.15 -24.65 20.51
CA GLU A 147 -2.21 -24.91 19.07
C GLU A 147 -3.02 -23.84 18.32
N GLN A 148 -4.15 -23.42 18.88
CA GLN A 148 -4.96 -22.33 18.31
C GLN A 148 -4.19 -21.00 18.25
N ALA A 149 -3.43 -20.67 19.29
CA ALA A 149 -2.61 -19.47 19.32
C ALA A 149 -1.48 -19.54 18.29
N LEU A 150 -0.76 -20.66 18.20
CA LEU A 150 0.27 -20.86 17.16
C LEU A 150 -0.29 -20.75 15.75
N ALA A 151 -1.47 -21.33 15.49
CA ALA A 151 -2.11 -21.23 14.17
C ALA A 151 -2.45 -19.76 13.80
N LYS A 152 -2.85 -18.93 14.78
CA LYS A 152 -3.07 -17.49 14.55
C LYS A 152 -1.76 -16.74 14.30
N ASP A 153 -0.69 -17.08 15.00
CA ASP A 153 0.64 -16.52 14.80
C ASP A 153 1.16 -16.82 13.38
N ASP A 154 1.10 -18.10 12.98
CA ASP A 154 1.48 -18.56 11.65
C ASP A 154 0.67 -17.87 10.55
N ALA A 155 -0.65 -17.77 10.73
CA ALA A 155 -1.51 -17.07 9.77
C ALA A 155 -1.17 -15.57 9.66
N SER A 156 -0.81 -14.92 10.77
CA SER A 156 -0.40 -13.52 10.79
C SER A 156 0.96 -13.32 10.11
N ASN A 157 1.93 -14.18 10.42
CA ASN A 157 3.24 -14.18 9.80
C ASN A 157 3.17 -14.48 8.30
N TYR A 158 2.32 -15.40 7.88
CA TYR A 158 2.06 -15.69 6.48
C TYR A 158 1.54 -14.46 5.74
N LYS A 159 0.51 -13.79 6.27
CA LYS A 159 -0.03 -12.57 5.68
C LYS A 159 1.01 -11.45 5.62
N ALA A 160 1.81 -11.27 6.66
CA ALA A 160 2.87 -10.25 6.69
C ALA A 160 3.95 -10.51 5.64
N ARG A 161 4.33 -11.78 5.44
CA ARG A 161 5.25 -12.18 4.36
C ARG A 161 4.62 -11.94 2.98
N GLU A 162 3.36 -12.32 2.80
CA GLU A 162 2.65 -12.12 1.54
C GLU A 162 2.50 -10.62 1.19
N GLU A 163 2.21 -9.77 2.19
CA GLU A 163 2.23 -8.31 2.06
C GLU A 163 3.60 -7.79 1.61
N ALA A 164 4.68 -8.24 2.26
CA ALA A 164 6.04 -7.83 1.92
C ALA A 164 6.46 -8.29 0.51
N ASP A 165 6.15 -9.54 0.15
CA ASP A 165 6.43 -10.11 -1.17
C ASP A 165 5.65 -9.36 -2.26
N ALA A 166 4.37 -9.05 -2.02
CA ALA A 166 3.56 -8.27 -2.94
C ALA A 166 4.13 -6.85 -3.11
N HIS A 167 4.55 -6.19 -2.03
CA HIS A 167 5.15 -4.86 -2.13
C HIS A 167 6.48 -4.89 -2.92
N ALA A 168 7.36 -5.85 -2.66
CA ALA A 168 8.60 -6.02 -3.40
C ALA A 168 8.35 -6.36 -4.89
N GLY A 169 7.32 -7.14 -5.17
CA GLY A 169 6.83 -7.43 -6.52
C GLY A 169 6.38 -6.16 -7.24
N TYR A 170 5.58 -5.32 -6.58
CA TYR A 170 5.17 -4.01 -7.09
C TYR A 170 6.38 -3.13 -7.43
N GLU A 171 7.34 -2.96 -6.51
CA GLU A 171 8.52 -2.12 -6.75
C GLU A 171 9.35 -2.62 -7.93
N THR A 172 9.52 -3.94 -8.02
CA THR A 172 10.26 -4.57 -9.12
C THR A 172 9.55 -4.36 -10.45
N ALA A 173 8.25 -4.63 -10.51
CA ALA A 173 7.44 -4.45 -11.70
C ALA A 173 7.39 -2.97 -12.14
N MET A 174 7.35 -2.03 -11.19
CA MET A 174 7.46 -0.60 -11.49
C MET A 174 8.82 -0.23 -12.09
N ARG A 175 9.92 -0.76 -11.55
CA ARG A 175 11.27 -0.50 -12.04
C ARG A 175 11.43 -0.93 -13.49
N VAL A 176 10.98 -2.14 -13.84
CA VAL A 176 11.10 -2.72 -15.18
C VAL A 176 9.96 -2.36 -16.13
N GLY A 177 9.04 -1.47 -15.72
CA GLY A 177 7.95 -0.97 -16.56
C GLY A 177 6.83 -1.99 -16.86
N ARG A 178 6.60 -2.97 -15.99
CA ARG A 178 5.48 -3.93 -16.11
C ARG A 178 4.29 -3.48 -15.26
N ARG A 179 3.55 -2.49 -15.74
CA ARG A 179 2.58 -1.74 -14.93
C ARG A 179 1.33 -2.55 -14.58
N ASP A 180 0.87 -3.42 -15.46
CA ASP A 180 -0.23 -4.33 -15.16
C ASP A 180 0.15 -5.37 -14.08
N GLU A 181 1.39 -5.89 -14.11
CA GLU A 181 1.94 -6.75 -13.03
C GLU A 181 2.03 -5.96 -11.71
N ALA A 182 2.60 -4.75 -11.75
CA ALA A 182 2.70 -3.88 -10.57
C ALA A 182 1.33 -3.59 -9.94
N ARG A 183 0.31 -3.33 -10.77
CA ARG A 183 -1.07 -3.16 -10.33
C ARG A 183 -1.62 -4.43 -9.67
N GLY A 184 -1.38 -5.60 -10.26
CA GLY A 184 -1.77 -6.89 -9.70
C GLY A 184 -1.16 -7.12 -8.31
N GLU A 185 0.11 -6.79 -8.13
CA GLU A 185 0.79 -6.89 -6.84
C GLU A 185 0.22 -5.90 -5.79
N LEU A 186 -0.13 -4.68 -6.18
CA LEU A 186 -0.81 -3.75 -5.27
C LEU A 186 -2.19 -4.27 -4.85
N VAL A 187 -2.95 -4.88 -5.75
CA VAL A 187 -4.24 -5.51 -5.41
C VAL A 187 -4.04 -6.64 -4.40
N ARG A 188 -3.00 -7.46 -4.57
CA ARG A 188 -2.63 -8.50 -3.59
C ARG A 188 -2.29 -7.89 -2.23
N ALA A 189 -1.42 -6.87 -2.19
CA ALA A 189 -1.04 -6.19 -0.96
C ALA A 189 -2.25 -5.56 -0.24
N VAL A 190 -3.19 -4.95 -0.97
CA VAL A 190 -4.43 -4.42 -0.39
C VAL A 190 -5.29 -5.52 0.26
N GLY A 191 -5.28 -6.72 -0.29
CA GLY A 191 -6.03 -7.87 0.22
C GLY A 191 -5.42 -8.52 1.46
N THR A 192 -4.10 -8.42 1.65
CA THR A 192 -3.37 -9.11 2.72
C THR A 192 -2.97 -8.19 3.87
N ALA A 193 -2.73 -6.90 3.58
CA ALA A 193 -2.13 -5.98 4.53
C ALA A 193 -3.02 -5.67 5.74
N ALA A 194 -2.41 -5.65 6.92
CA ALA A 194 -3.09 -5.22 8.14
C ALA A 194 -3.55 -3.74 8.07
N ARG A 195 -2.81 -2.90 7.32
CA ARG A 195 -3.12 -1.49 7.07
C ARG A 195 -3.00 -1.13 5.59
N ALA A 196 -3.99 -1.53 4.79
CA ALA A 196 -4.00 -1.32 3.34
C ALA A 196 -4.08 0.16 2.84
N GLY A 197 -4.04 1.17 3.72
CA GLY A 197 -4.27 2.57 3.35
C GLY A 197 -3.21 3.13 2.39
N GLU A 198 -1.95 2.75 2.57
CA GLU A 198 -0.85 3.15 1.68
C GLU A 198 -0.96 2.48 0.31
N TYR A 199 -1.16 1.17 0.26
CA TYR A 199 -1.30 0.42 -0.98
C TYR A 199 -2.50 0.86 -1.82
N ARG A 200 -3.62 1.23 -1.19
CA ARG A 200 -4.77 1.82 -1.91
C ARG A 200 -4.40 3.13 -2.59
N ARG A 201 -3.66 4.01 -1.91
CA ARG A 201 -3.21 5.28 -2.51
C ARG A 201 -2.28 5.04 -3.70
N LEU A 202 -1.33 4.12 -3.57
CA LEU A 202 -0.44 3.74 -4.67
C LEU A 202 -1.22 3.14 -5.85
N LEU A 203 -2.22 2.30 -5.57
CA LEU A 203 -3.08 1.71 -6.60
C LEU A 203 -3.89 2.77 -7.34
N ASP A 204 -4.52 3.70 -6.61
CA ASP A 204 -5.28 4.81 -7.20
C ASP A 204 -4.39 5.72 -8.06
N GLN A 205 -3.16 6.00 -7.60
CA GLN A 205 -2.16 6.77 -8.36
C GLN A 205 -1.77 6.05 -9.65
N LEU A 206 -1.48 4.75 -9.59
CA LEU A 206 -1.15 3.95 -10.75
C LEU A 206 -2.32 3.87 -11.73
N ASP A 207 -3.54 3.60 -11.24
CA ASP A 207 -4.76 3.53 -12.06
C ASP A 207 -5.05 4.84 -12.78
N THR A 208 -4.75 5.98 -12.14
CA THR A 208 -4.90 7.31 -12.76
C THR A 208 -3.84 7.57 -13.84
N ALA A 209 -2.61 7.10 -13.63
CA ALA A 209 -1.49 7.30 -14.55
C ALA A 209 -1.55 6.34 -15.76
N LEU A 210 -2.19 5.18 -15.58
CA LEU A 210 -2.30 4.14 -16.58
C LEU A 210 -2.96 4.64 -17.88
N ILE A 211 -2.28 4.45 -19.00
CA ILE A 211 -2.81 4.74 -20.34
C ILE A 211 -3.61 3.51 -20.81
N THR A 212 -4.88 3.72 -21.15
CA THR A 212 -5.83 2.65 -21.57
C THR A 212 -6.52 2.93 -22.89
N ALA A 213 -6.49 4.18 -23.37
CA ALA A 213 -7.26 4.62 -24.52
C ALA A 213 -6.58 4.36 -25.87
N GLY A 214 -5.47 3.61 -25.91
CA GLY A 214 -4.73 3.38 -27.14
C GLY A 214 -4.09 4.63 -27.71
N LYS A 215 -3.83 5.67 -26.90
CA LYS A 215 -3.19 6.93 -27.33
C LYS A 215 -2.14 7.35 -26.31
N VAL A 216 -0.97 7.77 -26.79
CA VAL A 216 0.12 8.30 -25.97
C VAL A 216 0.75 9.53 -26.61
N GLU A 217 1.04 10.53 -25.79
CA GLU A 217 1.78 11.73 -26.18
C GLU A 217 3.26 11.59 -25.79
N ILE A 218 4.16 11.78 -26.74
CA ILE A 218 5.61 11.73 -26.53
C ILE A 218 6.16 13.14 -26.72
N LYS A 219 6.56 13.76 -25.60
CA LYS A 219 7.10 15.11 -25.56
C LYS A 219 8.61 15.04 -25.44
N ARG A 220 9.30 15.63 -26.39
CA ARG A 220 10.77 15.70 -26.42
C ARG A 220 11.19 17.15 -26.28
N ARG A 221 12.18 17.41 -25.43
CA ARG A 221 12.63 18.78 -25.17
C ARG A 221 13.04 19.49 -26.46
N GLY A 222 12.40 20.63 -26.75
CA GLY A 222 12.70 21.46 -27.93
C GLY A 222 12.31 20.85 -29.28
N LYS A 223 11.61 19.71 -29.31
CA LYS A 223 11.14 19.06 -30.54
C LYS A 223 9.61 19.05 -30.60
N PRO A 224 9.01 18.97 -31.79
CA PRO A 224 7.56 18.85 -31.91
C PRO A 224 7.00 17.59 -31.23
N LEU A 225 5.76 17.72 -30.75
CA LEU A 225 4.99 16.63 -30.14
C LEU A 225 4.79 15.47 -31.13
N ILE A 226 4.97 14.24 -30.65
CA ILE A 226 4.52 13.03 -31.34
C ILE A 226 3.30 12.48 -30.59
N VAL A 227 2.23 12.20 -31.32
CA VAL A 227 1.08 11.43 -30.83
C VAL A 227 1.13 10.05 -31.48
N ALA A 228 1.19 8.99 -30.69
CA ALA A 228 1.07 7.62 -31.18
C ALA A 228 -0.27 7.03 -30.74
N CYS A 229 -0.97 6.34 -31.63
CA CYS A 229 -2.28 5.79 -31.33
C CYS A 229 -2.61 4.49 -32.07
N ALA A 230 -3.42 3.66 -31.43
CA ALA A 230 -4.12 2.53 -32.00
C ALA A 230 -5.62 2.76 -31.76
N ALA A 231 -6.29 3.32 -32.77
CA ALA A 231 -7.71 3.62 -32.72
C ALA A 231 -8.34 3.42 -34.10
N GLU A 232 -9.57 2.92 -34.12
CA GLU A 232 -10.35 2.76 -35.36
C GLU A 232 -10.76 4.10 -35.97
N LYS A 233 -10.89 5.14 -35.15
CA LYS A 233 -11.27 6.49 -35.56
C LYS A 233 -10.39 7.51 -34.90
N LEU A 234 -9.95 8.49 -35.70
CA LEU A 234 -9.09 9.57 -35.28
C LEU A 234 -9.78 10.89 -35.58
N VAL A 235 -10.07 11.68 -34.56
CA VAL A 235 -10.65 13.00 -34.71
C VAL A 235 -9.54 14.05 -34.69
N LEU A 236 -9.54 14.92 -35.69
CA LEU A 236 -8.62 16.04 -35.82
C LEU A 236 -9.40 17.35 -35.59
N GLY A 237 -8.87 18.24 -34.77
CA GLY A 237 -9.55 19.49 -34.49
C GLY A 237 -8.88 20.32 -33.41
N ARG A 238 -9.48 21.47 -33.10
CA ARG A 238 -8.95 22.40 -32.09
C ARG A 238 -9.34 22.04 -30.66
N ASP A 239 -10.32 21.16 -30.48
CA ASP A 239 -10.72 20.68 -29.16
C ASP A 239 -9.61 19.82 -28.54
N PRO A 240 -9.19 20.07 -27.28
CA PRO A 240 -8.20 19.24 -26.59
C PRO A 240 -8.56 17.76 -26.46
N LEU A 241 -9.84 17.41 -26.64
CA LEU A 241 -10.31 16.02 -26.63
C LEU A 241 -10.07 15.29 -27.97
N CYS A 242 -9.63 15.99 -29.02
CA CYS A 242 -9.30 15.37 -30.31
C CYS A 242 -8.03 14.51 -30.21
N ASP A 243 -7.95 13.46 -31.04
CA ASP A 243 -6.78 12.60 -31.14
C ASP A 243 -5.55 13.40 -31.57
N LEU A 244 -5.71 14.28 -32.57
CA LEU A 244 -4.74 15.32 -32.91
C LEU A 244 -5.33 16.71 -32.66
N THR A 245 -4.84 17.36 -31.60
CA THR A 245 -5.23 18.74 -31.28
C THR A 245 -4.42 19.74 -32.12
N LEU A 246 -5.11 20.61 -32.85
CA LEU A 246 -4.55 21.62 -33.76
C LEU A 246 -5.12 22.99 -33.41
N ARG A 247 -4.28 23.89 -32.90
CA ARG A 247 -4.62 25.19 -32.30
C ARG A 247 -4.84 26.32 -33.31
N ALA A 248 -4.76 26.05 -34.62
CA ALA A 248 -4.98 27.04 -35.66
C ALA A 248 -6.42 27.62 -35.61
N GLY A 249 -6.54 28.95 -35.83
CA GLY A 249 -7.81 29.67 -35.68
C GLY A 249 -8.89 29.22 -36.68
N GLY A 250 -8.48 28.86 -37.89
CA GLY A 250 -9.34 28.30 -38.93
C GLY A 250 -9.84 26.87 -38.67
N VAL A 251 -9.40 26.19 -37.61
CA VAL A 251 -9.76 24.80 -37.33
C VAL A 251 -10.97 24.72 -36.37
N SER A 252 -12.02 24.02 -36.81
CA SER A 252 -13.20 23.65 -35.99
C SER A 252 -12.83 22.80 -34.78
N ARG A 253 -13.69 22.77 -33.76
CA ARG A 253 -13.47 21.98 -32.53
C ARG A 253 -13.21 20.51 -32.84
N GLN A 254 -14.13 19.89 -33.58
CA GLN A 254 -13.91 18.63 -34.30
C GLN A 254 -14.05 18.99 -35.77
N HIS A 255 -13.01 18.79 -36.57
CA HIS A 255 -12.93 19.31 -37.94
C HIS A 255 -13.04 18.19 -38.96
N ALA A 256 -12.22 17.17 -38.80
CA ALA A 256 -12.19 16.03 -39.68
C ALA A 256 -12.03 14.74 -38.87
N GLU A 257 -12.48 13.64 -39.43
CA GLU A 257 -12.27 12.31 -38.90
C GLU A 257 -11.51 11.48 -39.93
N ILE A 258 -10.57 10.69 -39.46
CA ILE A 258 -9.95 9.62 -40.23
C ILE A 258 -10.41 8.30 -39.63
N GLU A 259 -11.14 7.52 -40.40
CA GLU A 259 -11.61 6.19 -40.04
C GLU A 259 -10.71 5.15 -40.67
N ARG A 260 -10.28 4.16 -39.89
CA ARG A 260 -9.59 2.98 -40.41
C ARG A 260 -10.61 2.01 -40.99
N ALA A 261 -10.39 1.62 -42.23
CA ALA A 261 -11.18 0.66 -42.98
C ALA A 261 -10.30 -0.53 -43.40
N PRO A 262 -10.88 -1.67 -43.82
CA PRO A 262 -10.11 -2.84 -44.24
C PRO A 262 -9.08 -2.56 -45.35
N GLU A 263 -9.37 -1.57 -46.21
CA GLU A 263 -8.52 -1.20 -47.35
C GLU A 263 -7.56 -0.01 -47.07
N GLY A 264 -7.56 0.55 -45.85
CA GLY A 264 -6.70 1.68 -45.48
C GLY A 264 -7.39 2.70 -44.60
N PHE A 265 -7.07 3.99 -44.78
CA PHE A 265 -7.65 5.08 -43.98
C PHE A 265 -8.54 5.97 -44.85
N LEU A 266 -9.69 6.36 -44.31
CA LEU A 266 -10.69 7.20 -44.98
C LEU A 266 -10.82 8.53 -44.25
N LEU A 267 -10.56 9.63 -44.95
CA LEU A 267 -10.75 10.99 -44.44
C LEU A 267 -12.17 11.48 -44.73
N ARG A 268 -12.81 12.11 -43.76
CA ARG A 268 -14.09 12.83 -43.92
C ARG A 268 -14.10 14.14 -43.14
N ASP A 269 -14.82 15.11 -43.66
CA ASP A 269 -15.12 16.37 -42.97
C ASP A 269 -16.27 16.16 -41.97
N LEU A 270 -16.22 16.82 -40.81
CA LEU A 270 -17.23 16.76 -39.75
C LEU A 270 -18.10 18.03 -39.71
N ASP A 271 -18.57 18.47 -40.88
CA ASP A 271 -19.35 19.71 -41.04
C ASP A 271 -18.59 20.94 -40.49
N SER A 272 -17.33 21.02 -40.88
CA SER A 272 -16.41 22.04 -40.41
C SER A 272 -16.74 23.41 -41.02
N ARG A 273 -16.49 24.49 -40.27
CA ARG A 273 -16.82 25.85 -40.73
C ARG A 273 -16.13 26.25 -42.03
N ASN A 274 -14.87 25.86 -42.19
CA ASN A 274 -14.01 26.28 -43.30
C ASN A 274 -13.75 25.17 -44.31
N GLY A 275 -14.32 23.98 -44.09
CA GLY A 275 -14.14 22.82 -44.95
C GLY A 275 -12.76 22.16 -44.85
N THR A 276 -12.73 20.91 -45.32
CA THR A 276 -11.50 20.13 -45.53
C THR A 276 -11.16 20.11 -47.01
N THR A 277 -9.88 20.21 -47.36
CA THR A 277 -9.40 20.10 -48.76
C THR A 277 -8.42 18.93 -48.89
N VAL A 278 -8.41 18.23 -50.02
CA VAL A 278 -7.41 17.21 -50.35
C VAL A 278 -6.73 17.63 -51.64
N SER A 279 -5.40 17.74 -51.62
CA SER A 279 -4.61 18.25 -52.77
C SER A 279 -5.13 19.59 -53.32
N GLY A 280 -5.64 20.46 -52.44
CA GLY A 280 -6.17 21.78 -52.79
C GLY A 280 -7.62 21.81 -53.29
N MET A 281 -8.28 20.65 -53.43
CA MET A 281 -9.68 20.56 -53.84
C MET A 281 -10.59 20.33 -52.61
N PRO A 282 -11.79 20.94 -52.53
CA PRO A 282 -12.73 20.66 -51.45
C PRO A 282 -13.07 19.17 -51.36
N LEU A 283 -13.05 18.64 -50.14
CA LEU A 283 -13.39 17.25 -49.86
C LEU A 283 -14.90 17.04 -50.03
N ALA A 284 -15.30 15.99 -50.75
CA ALA A 284 -16.68 15.56 -50.86
C ALA A 284 -16.84 14.12 -50.34
N GLY A 285 -17.66 13.94 -49.30
CA GLY A 285 -17.89 12.62 -48.71
C GLY A 285 -16.65 12.05 -48.00
N ARG A 286 -16.36 10.77 -48.23
CA ARG A 286 -15.22 10.05 -47.67
C ARG A 286 -14.19 9.82 -48.77
N VAL A 287 -12.93 10.16 -48.53
CA VAL A 287 -11.84 9.96 -49.49
C VAL A 287 -10.75 9.08 -48.89
N PRO A 288 -10.26 8.05 -49.62
CA PRO A 288 -9.16 7.22 -49.16
C PRO A 288 -7.84 7.99 -49.16
N LEU A 289 -7.09 7.86 -48.07
CA LEU A 289 -5.71 8.32 -47.95
C LEU A 289 -4.78 7.24 -48.48
N ALA A 290 -4.46 7.31 -49.78
CA ALA A 290 -3.59 6.34 -50.46
C ALA A 290 -2.15 6.87 -50.61
N GLY A 291 -1.17 6.04 -50.25
CA GLY A 291 0.25 6.36 -50.40
C GLY A 291 0.65 7.60 -49.59
N LYS A 292 0.99 8.69 -50.28
CA LYS A 292 1.36 9.96 -49.65
C LYS A 292 0.65 11.13 -50.29
N GLY A 293 0.40 12.18 -49.51
CA GLY A 293 -0.27 13.37 -50.02
C GLY A 293 -0.43 14.45 -48.97
N LYS A 294 -1.34 15.38 -49.23
CA LYS A 294 -1.60 16.53 -48.37
C LYS A 294 -3.09 16.85 -48.32
N PHE A 295 -3.59 17.19 -47.14
CA PHE A 295 -4.92 17.74 -46.94
C PHE A 295 -4.87 19.01 -46.06
N GLY A 296 -5.86 19.88 -46.20
CA GLY A 296 -6.00 21.12 -45.44
C GLY A 296 -7.24 21.09 -44.55
N LEU A 297 -7.15 21.70 -43.37
CA LEU A 297 -8.26 21.95 -42.44
C LEU A 297 -8.47 23.45 -42.38
N GLY A 298 -9.38 23.96 -43.21
CA GLY A 298 -9.42 25.38 -43.60
C GLY A 298 -8.13 25.83 -44.31
N ASP A 299 -7.90 27.14 -44.35
CA ASP A 299 -6.81 27.75 -45.14
C ASP A 299 -5.46 27.80 -44.40
N GLU A 300 -5.48 27.75 -43.06
CA GLU A 300 -4.31 28.02 -42.22
C GLU A 300 -3.60 26.76 -41.71
N CYS A 301 -4.26 25.59 -41.78
CA CYS A 301 -3.72 24.34 -41.26
C CYS A 301 -3.65 23.32 -42.38
N SER A 302 -2.45 22.78 -42.61
CA SER A 302 -2.27 21.71 -43.59
C SER A 302 -1.47 20.56 -43.00
N LEU A 303 -1.83 19.35 -43.40
CA LEU A 303 -1.28 18.09 -42.92
C LEU A 303 -0.77 17.30 -44.12
N ASP A 304 0.51 16.95 -44.06
CA ASP A 304 1.08 15.94 -44.95
C ASP A 304 0.76 14.56 -44.36
N PHE A 305 0.39 13.61 -45.21
CA PHE A 305 0.15 12.23 -44.81
C PHE A 305 1.00 11.25 -45.62
N GLU A 306 1.35 10.13 -44.99
CA GLU A 306 2.05 9.02 -45.63
C GLU A 306 1.61 7.70 -45.00
N LEU A 307 1.38 6.69 -45.84
CA LEU A 307 1.06 5.32 -45.47
C LEU A 307 2.33 4.47 -45.63
N ILE A 308 2.84 3.95 -44.52
CA ILE A 308 4.05 3.12 -44.48
C ILE A 308 3.67 1.80 -43.81
N ASP A 309 3.69 0.69 -44.56
CA ASP A 309 3.41 -0.66 -44.03
C ASP A 309 2.12 -0.76 -43.18
N GLY A 310 1.05 -0.08 -43.62
CA GLY A 310 -0.26 -0.07 -42.94
C GLY A 310 -0.36 0.91 -41.76
N VAL A 311 0.67 1.71 -41.52
CA VAL A 311 0.71 2.79 -40.52
C VAL A 311 0.48 4.14 -41.22
N LEU A 312 -0.46 4.93 -40.70
CA LEU A 312 -0.69 6.31 -41.12
C LEU A 312 0.22 7.24 -40.34
N VAL A 313 1.02 8.03 -41.04
CA VAL A 313 1.82 9.12 -40.49
C VAL A 313 1.23 10.44 -40.95
N LEU A 314 0.87 11.31 -40.02
CA LEU A 314 0.44 12.68 -40.27
C LEU A 314 1.49 13.65 -39.75
N ARG A 315 1.76 14.72 -40.50
CA ARG A 315 2.64 15.81 -40.07
C ARG A 315 1.99 17.15 -40.34
N CYS A 316 1.85 17.96 -39.30
CA CYS A 316 1.35 19.32 -39.46
C CYS A 316 2.41 20.18 -40.17
N ALA A 317 2.11 20.65 -41.38
CA ALA A 317 3.03 21.36 -42.25
C ALA A 317 3.00 22.90 -42.03
N GLY A 318 1.96 23.43 -41.39
CA GLY A 318 1.76 24.87 -41.21
C GLY A 318 1.08 25.24 -39.88
N GLY A 319 0.95 26.54 -39.63
CA GLY A 319 0.32 27.06 -38.41
C GLY A 319 1.16 26.93 -37.13
N LEU A 320 0.52 27.14 -35.98
CA LEU A 320 1.17 27.13 -34.65
C LEU A 320 1.67 25.75 -34.22
N ASP A 321 1.06 24.68 -34.72
CA ASP A 321 1.43 23.30 -34.41
C ASP A 321 2.33 22.67 -35.48
N ARG A 322 2.99 23.51 -36.29
CA ARG A 322 3.91 23.04 -37.32
C ARG A 322 4.94 22.08 -36.73
N GLY A 323 5.07 20.92 -37.37
CA GLY A 323 5.96 19.84 -36.98
C GLY A 323 5.34 18.80 -36.06
N VAL A 324 4.20 19.07 -35.41
CA VAL A 324 3.47 18.06 -34.63
C VAL A 324 3.09 16.91 -35.54
N THR A 325 3.29 15.68 -35.06
CA THR A 325 3.03 14.46 -35.83
C THR A 325 2.07 13.54 -35.10
N LEU A 326 1.23 12.84 -35.87
CA LEU A 326 0.45 11.71 -35.39
C LEU A 326 0.86 10.45 -36.15
N ILE A 327 1.05 9.35 -35.45
CA ILE A 327 1.27 8.03 -36.02
C ILE A 327 0.17 7.08 -35.54
N ALA A 328 -0.48 6.39 -36.48
CA ALA A 328 -1.62 5.53 -36.19
C ALA A 328 -1.51 4.19 -36.89
N GLY A 329 -1.81 3.12 -36.18
CA GLY A 329 -1.90 1.77 -36.74
C GLY A 329 -2.88 0.89 -35.98
N ASP A 330 -2.85 -0.40 -36.27
CA ASP A 330 -3.73 -1.37 -35.61
C ASP A 330 -3.27 -1.70 -34.20
N GLU A 331 -4.20 -2.25 -33.41
CA GLU A 331 -3.86 -2.91 -32.15
C GLU A 331 -2.87 -4.05 -32.43
N GLY A 332 -1.78 -4.13 -31.66
CA GLY A 332 -0.72 -5.12 -31.84
C GLY A 332 0.27 -4.81 -32.98
N LEU A 333 0.00 -3.84 -33.86
CA LEU A 333 0.93 -3.43 -34.90
C LEU A 333 2.09 -2.62 -34.29
N LYS A 334 3.31 -2.91 -34.75
CA LYS A 334 4.51 -2.14 -34.38
C LYS A 334 4.51 -0.81 -35.12
N LEU A 335 4.39 0.28 -34.36
CA LEU A 335 4.52 1.65 -34.84
C LEU A 335 5.99 2.08 -34.73
N ASP A 336 6.73 2.05 -35.84
CA ASP A 336 8.07 2.62 -35.91
C ASP A 336 7.99 4.15 -35.89
N LEU A 337 8.62 4.80 -34.92
CA LEU A 337 8.59 6.26 -34.77
C LEU A 337 9.70 6.95 -35.59
N THR A 338 10.55 6.19 -36.29
CA THR A 338 11.66 6.73 -37.08
C THR A 338 11.20 7.74 -38.14
N PRO A 339 10.09 7.54 -38.88
CA PRO A 339 9.55 8.52 -39.83
C PRO A 339 9.15 9.87 -39.18
N VAL A 340 8.86 9.87 -37.87
CA VAL A 340 8.55 11.09 -37.09
C VAL A 340 9.76 11.61 -36.30
N GLY A 341 10.95 11.09 -36.62
CA GLY A 341 12.23 11.55 -36.10
C GLY A 341 12.56 11.03 -34.71
N CYS A 342 12.01 9.89 -34.30
CA CYS A 342 12.29 9.24 -33.01
C CYS A 342 12.67 7.77 -33.26
N GLY A 343 13.85 7.32 -32.88
CA GLY A 343 14.29 5.94 -33.18
C GLY A 343 13.63 4.83 -32.34
N LEU A 344 12.62 5.17 -31.55
CA LEU A 344 11.87 4.23 -30.71
C LEU A 344 10.70 3.61 -31.49
N ASP A 345 10.04 2.63 -30.90
CA ASP A 345 8.83 2.05 -31.47
C ASP A 345 7.80 1.72 -30.39
N ILE A 346 6.51 1.69 -30.75
CA ILE A 346 5.41 1.39 -29.82
C ILE A 346 4.52 0.30 -30.40
N ILE A 347 4.06 -0.60 -29.54
CA ILE A 347 2.94 -1.50 -29.82
C ILE A 347 1.84 -1.21 -28.81
N PHE A 348 0.59 -1.16 -29.26
CA PHE A 348 -0.55 -1.13 -28.34
C PHE A 348 -1.07 -2.56 -28.07
N LYS A 349 -1.33 -2.89 -26.80
CA LYS A 349 -2.02 -4.13 -26.41
C LYS A 349 -3.12 -3.85 -25.39
N SER A 350 -4.35 -4.19 -25.72
CA SER A 350 -5.55 -3.73 -24.99
C SER A 350 -5.51 -2.23 -24.68
N GLY A 351 -5.10 -1.41 -25.64
CA GLY A 351 -4.97 0.05 -25.49
C GLY A 351 -3.77 0.51 -24.65
N ARG A 352 -2.93 -0.40 -24.15
CA ARG A 352 -1.70 -0.11 -23.40
C ARG A 352 -0.53 0.17 -24.34
N PRO A 353 0.16 1.31 -24.25
CA PRO A 353 1.38 1.56 -25.02
C PRO A 353 2.57 0.80 -24.45
N LEU A 354 3.17 -0.08 -25.25
CA LEU A 354 4.38 -0.84 -24.95
C LEU A 354 5.55 -0.33 -25.79
N LEU A 355 6.41 0.47 -25.17
CA LEU A 355 7.58 1.08 -25.80
C LEU A 355 8.71 0.06 -25.94
N GLY A 356 9.28 -0.04 -27.13
CA GLY A 356 10.53 -0.72 -27.41
C GLY A 356 11.63 0.28 -27.79
N ARG A 357 12.90 -0.15 -27.63
CA ARG A 357 14.07 0.66 -28.01
C ARG A 357 14.18 0.92 -29.52
N GLY A 358 13.37 0.27 -30.36
CA GLY A 358 13.38 0.44 -31.81
C GLY A 358 14.76 0.16 -32.41
N THR A 359 15.29 1.16 -33.11
CA THR A 359 16.61 1.14 -33.74
C THR A 359 17.71 1.64 -32.81
N LEU A 360 17.37 2.18 -31.64
CA LEU A 360 18.32 2.76 -30.70
C LEU A 360 19.00 1.68 -29.84
N THR A 361 20.24 1.96 -29.46
CA THR A 361 21.04 1.14 -28.53
C THR A 361 21.23 1.79 -27.17
N ASP A 362 21.04 3.11 -27.05
CA ASP A 362 21.15 3.90 -25.82
C ASP A 362 19.79 4.48 -25.44
N VAL A 363 19.00 3.67 -24.72
CA VAL A 363 17.71 4.07 -24.16
C VAL A 363 17.72 3.71 -22.68
N LYS A 364 17.28 4.63 -21.82
CA LYS A 364 17.17 4.42 -20.38
C LYS A 364 15.77 4.71 -19.89
N PHE A 365 15.22 3.81 -19.10
CA PHE A 365 13.93 3.92 -18.45
C PHE A 365 14.13 3.77 -16.93
N ASN A 366 13.64 4.72 -16.13
CA ASN A 366 13.94 4.80 -14.69
C ASN A 366 15.44 4.67 -14.37
N ASP A 367 16.27 5.38 -15.13
CA ASP A 367 17.75 5.35 -15.05
C ASP A 367 18.43 4.01 -15.41
N GLU A 368 17.66 2.97 -15.77
CA GLU A 368 18.19 1.67 -16.19
C GLU A 368 18.23 1.51 -17.71
N PRO A 369 19.28 0.89 -18.29
CA PRO A 369 19.33 0.61 -19.72
C PRO A 369 18.18 -0.30 -20.18
N LEU A 370 17.46 0.14 -21.21
CA LEU A 370 16.40 -0.63 -21.85
C LEU A 370 17.00 -1.58 -22.89
N GLY A 371 16.96 -2.87 -22.60
CA GLY A 371 17.34 -3.93 -23.55
C GLY A 371 16.27 -4.23 -24.59
N ASP A 372 16.12 -5.51 -24.97
CA ASP A 372 15.14 -5.94 -25.98
C ASP A 372 13.71 -6.12 -25.43
N VAL A 373 13.53 -5.89 -24.13
CA VAL A 373 12.22 -5.89 -23.48
C VAL A 373 11.45 -4.61 -23.78
N ARG A 374 10.13 -4.68 -23.74
CA ARG A 374 9.25 -3.53 -23.85
C ARG A 374 8.74 -3.10 -22.48
N VAL A 375 8.61 -1.79 -22.30
CA VAL A 375 8.05 -1.20 -21.08
C VAL A 375 6.65 -0.66 -21.36
N GLN A 376 5.71 -0.92 -20.46
CA GLN A 376 4.37 -0.37 -20.49
C GLN A 376 4.42 1.06 -19.96
N LEU A 377 4.10 2.03 -20.81
CA LEU A 377 4.16 3.44 -20.45
C LEU A 377 2.92 3.86 -19.64
N ILE A 378 3.14 4.72 -18.67
CA ILE A 378 2.11 5.50 -17.97
C ILE A 378 2.35 7.00 -18.13
N ARG A 379 1.32 7.82 -17.90
CA ARG A 379 1.46 9.27 -17.86
C ARG A 379 2.47 9.67 -16.79
N GLY A 380 3.36 10.59 -17.14
CA GLY A 380 4.43 11.07 -16.26
C GLY A 380 5.69 10.23 -16.28
N ASP A 381 5.73 9.11 -17.01
CA ASP A 381 6.98 8.40 -17.25
C ASP A 381 8.00 9.31 -17.94
N ARG A 382 9.26 9.15 -17.54
CA ARG A 382 10.41 9.83 -18.13
C ARG A 382 11.43 8.81 -18.60
N LEU A 383 11.96 9.02 -19.80
CA LEU A 383 13.04 8.22 -20.34
C LEU A 383 14.04 9.08 -21.10
N ILE A 384 15.25 8.56 -21.25
CA ILE A 384 16.31 9.17 -22.04
C ILE A 384 16.56 8.26 -23.24
N ALA A 385 16.51 8.79 -24.46
CA ALA A 385 16.76 8.01 -25.67
C ALA A 385 17.66 8.79 -26.63
N ALA A 386 18.86 8.27 -26.91
CA ALA A 386 19.86 8.92 -27.76
C ALA A 386 20.12 10.40 -27.37
N GLY A 387 20.14 10.70 -26.07
CA GLY A 387 20.34 12.04 -25.52
C GLY A 387 19.09 12.93 -25.46
N ASP A 388 17.94 12.50 -25.99
CA ASP A 388 16.67 13.20 -25.82
C ASP A 388 16.03 12.84 -24.47
N GLU A 389 15.66 13.84 -23.68
CA GLU A 389 14.70 13.69 -22.57
C GLU A 389 13.28 13.60 -23.14
N ILE A 390 12.59 12.50 -22.84
CA ILE A 390 11.22 12.22 -23.26
C ILE A 390 10.32 12.16 -22.03
N ASP A 391 9.28 12.98 -22.05
CA ASP A 391 8.16 12.94 -21.11
C ASP A 391 6.93 12.30 -21.78
N ILE A 392 6.28 11.38 -21.07
CA ILE A 392 5.04 10.74 -21.51
C ILE A 392 3.82 11.50 -20.96
N GLY A 393 2.97 11.97 -21.88
CA GLY A 393 1.76 12.76 -21.60
C GLY A 393 0.48 11.97 -21.42
#